data_AF-A0A514LES3-F1
#
_entry.id   AF-A0A514LES3-F1
#
_cell.length_a   1.000
_cell.length_b   1.000
_cell.length_c   1.000
_cell.angle_alpha   90.00
_cell.angle_beta   90.00
_cell.angle_gamma   90.00
#
_symmetry.space_group_name_H-M   'P 1'
#
loop_
_entity.id
_entity.type
_entity.pdbx_description
1 polymer ?
#
loop_
_entity_poly.entity_id
_entity_poly.type
_entity_poly.pdbx_seq_one_letter_code
_entity_poly.pdbx_strand_id
1 'polypeptide(L)'
;MTRPETIRALITVLIAFSYLLYVFVPTDFFVNTYTLFCLLLIFFSLPSLRGVPAITIVVLLIVGTYIHISQGGDFYTWFLMFGENASVLTLFITVPILSIPIRVGNYLAALDDFYKRRIKNDNQFYFISSSTSFLFGVLLNLGAIPLLYQMLNTDQNRALADKLRKALL
;
A
#
# COMPACT_ATOMS: atom_id res chain seq x y z
N MET A 1 -24.42 -11.16 -4.95
CA MET A 1 -23.74 -10.25 -4.00
C MET A 1 -24.49 -10.30 -2.68
N THR A 2 -23.89 -10.90 -1.66
CA THR A 2 -24.51 -10.92 -0.32
C THR A 2 -24.35 -9.53 0.32
N ARG A 3 -25.30 -9.08 1.13
CA ARG A 3 -25.24 -7.77 1.85
C ARG A 3 -23.87 -7.44 2.50
N PRO A 4 -23.13 -8.38 3.13
CA PRO A 4 -21.82 -8.08 3.71
C PRO A 4 -20.70 -7.83 2.68
N GLU A 5 -20.78 -8.39 1.47
CA GLU A 5 -19.78 -8.16 0.42
C GLU A 5 -19.79 -6.70 -0.05
N THR A 6 -20.98 -6.12 -0.22
CA THR A 6 -21.16 -4.74 -0.65
C THR A 6 -20.64 -3.76 0.40
N ILE A 7 -20.82 -4.06 1.69
CA ILE A 7 -20.32 -3.22 2.79
C ILE A 7 -18.79 -3.17 2.75
N ARG A 8 -18.11 -4.32 2.64
CA ARG A 8 -16.64 -4.35 2.54
C ARG A 8 -16.14 -3.59 1.33
N ALA A 9 -16.77 -3.80 0.17
CA ALA A 9 -16.40 -3.09 -1.05
C ALA A 9 -16.54 -1.58 -0.91
N LEU A 10 -17.62 -1.10 -0.29
CA LEU A 10 -17.84 0.31 -0.01
C LEU A 10 -16.75 0.87 0.91
N ILE A 11 -16.44 0.18 2.01
CA ILE A 11 -15.39 0.58 2.95
C ILE A 11 -14.04 0.65 2.23
N THR A 12 -13.69 -0.34 1.41
CA THR A 12 -12.45 -0.34 0.62
C THR A 12 -12.33 0.89 -0.28
N VAL A 13 -13.40 1.27 -0.99
CA VAL A 13 -13.41 2.48 -1.82
C VAL A 13 -13.26 3.75 -0.97
N LEU A 14 -13.92 3.81 0.19
CA LEU A 14 -13.81 4.93 1.12
C LEU A 14 -12.39 5.08 1.69
N ILE A 15 -11.66 3.99 1.95
CA ILE A 15 -10.24 4.03 2.34
C ILE A 15 -9.43 4.72 1.25
N ALA A 16 -9.52 4.23 0.01
CA ALA A 16 -8.74 4.79 -1.09
C ALA A 16 -9.05 6.27 -1.33
N PHE A 17 -10.34 6.65 -1.28
CA PHE A 17 -10.76 8.03 -1.47
C PHE A 17 -10.26 8.95 -0.34
N SER A 18 -10.43 8.56 0.92
CA SER A 18 -9.99 9.34 2.08
C SER A 18 -8.47 9.46 2.16
N TYR A 19 -7.73 8.40 1.85
CA TYR A 19 -6.27 8.44 1.77
C TYR A 19 -5.78 9.32 0.62
N LEU A 20 -6.42 9.28 -0.56
CA LEU A 20 -6.08 10.18 -1.66
C LEU A 20 -6.31 11.65 -1.26
N LEU A 21 -7.41 11.97 -0.57
CA LEU A 21 -7.64 13.32 -0.05
C LEU A 21 -6.56 13.75 0.95
N TYR A 22 -6.12 12.85 1.84
CA TYR A 22 -5.00 13.10 2.75
C TYR A 22 -3.72 13.49 2.01
N VAL A 23 -3.42 12.83 0.88
CA VAL A 23 -2.23 13.14 0.06
C VAL A 23 -2.28 14.57 -0.49
N PHE A 24 -3.46 15.08 -0.85
CA PHE A 24 -3.61 16.46 -1.33
C PHE A 24 -3.69 17.48 -0.19
N VAL A 25 -4.31 17.12 0.94
CA VAL A 25 -4.54 18.01 2.08
C VAL A 25 -4.18 17.27 3.37
N PRO A 26 -2.89 17.29 3.78
CA PRO A 26 -2.41 16.53 4.94
C PRO A 26 -2.99 17.11 6.24
N THR A 27 -4.07 16.50 6.74
CA THR A 27 -4.78 16.93 7.95
C THR A 27 -5.05 15.72 8.83
N ASP A 28 -4.95 15.89 10.15
CA ASP A 28 -5.22 14.83 11.14
C ASP A 28 -6.62 14.22 10.99
N PHE A 29 -7.59 15.02 10.54
CA PHE A 29 -8.94 14.54 10.24
C PHE A 29 -8.93 13.38 9.22
N PHE A 30 -8.18 13.50 8.13
CA PHE A 30 -8.12 12.44 7.13
C PHE A 30 -7.35 11.22 7.63
N VAL A 31 -6.28 11.44 8.41
CA VAL A 31 -5.53 10.37 9.09
C VAL A 31 -6.47 9.50 9.92
N ASN A 32 -7.27 10.11 10.78
CA ASN A 32 -8.19 9.38 11.63
C ASN A 32 -9.31 8.71 10.83
N THR A 33 -9.76 9.35 9.74
CA THR A 33 -10.83 8.85 8.89
C THR A 33 -10.44 7.58 8.13
N TYR A 34 -9.31 7.58 7.38
CA TYR A 34 -8.92 6.38 6.65
C TYR A 34 -8.50 5.24 7.59
N THR A 35 -7.91 5.58 8.75
CA THR A 35 -7.54 4.61 9.78
C THR A 35 -8.76 3.92 10.36
N LEU A 36 -9.84 4.67 10.62
CA LEU A 36 -11.12 4.12 11.06
C LEU A 36 -11.68 3.15 10.02
N PHE A 37 -11.66 3.51 8.73
CA PHE A 37 -12.12 2.62 7.68
C PHE A 37 -11.27 1.36 7.53
N CYS A 38 -9.94 1.45 7.69
CA CYS A 38 -9.07 0.27 7.73
C CYS A 38 -9.44 -0.69 8.87
N LEU A 39 -9.66 -0.15 10.08
CA LEU A 39 -10.07 -0.93 11.24
C LEU A 39 -11.44 -1.60 11.01
N LEU A 40 -12.42 -0.85 10.50
CA LEU A 40 -13.73 -1.39 10.15
C LEU A 40 -13.63 -2.48 9.07
N LEU A 41 -12.78 -2.29 8.06
CA LEU A 41 -12.58 -3.27 7.00
C LEU A 41 -12.06 -4.59 7.58
N ILE A 42 -11.09 -4.54 8.50
CA ILE A 42 -10.58 -5.73 9.19
C ILE A 42 -11.72 -6.41 9.96
N PHE A 43 -12.49 -5.65 10.73
CA PHE A 43 -13.60 -6.18 11.53
C PHE A 43 -14.68 -6.87 10.67
N PHE A 44 -15.08 -6.26 9.55
CA PHE A 44 -16.07 -6.85 8.64
C PHE A 44 -15.50 -7.98 7.75
N SER A 45 -14.19 -8.01 7.54
CA SER A 45 -13.54 -9.06 6.75
C SER A 45 -13.23 -10.31 7.56
N LEU A 46 -12.94 -10.16 8.87
CA LEU A 46 -12.52 -11.26 9.75
C LEU A 46 -13.49 -12.47 9.75
N PRO A 47 -14.83 -12.30 9.86
CA PRO A 47 -15.76 -13.42 9.84
C PRO A 47 -15.84 -14.16 8.50
N SER A 48 -15.42 -13.50 7.42
CA SER A 48 -15.46 -14.05 6.07
C SER A 48 -14.20 -14.85 5.72
N LEU A 49 -13.12 -14.71 6.49
CA LEU A 49 -11.87 -15.40 6.26
C LEU A 49 -11.94 -16.82 6.83
N ARG A 50 -11.35 -17.79 6.12
CA ARG A 50 -11.26 -19.19 6.56
C ARG A 50 -9.86 -19.72 6.34
N GLY A 51 -9.41 -20.62 7.22
CA GLY A 51 -8.11 -21.28 7.12
C GLY A 51 -6.94 -20.39 7.54
N VAL A 52 -5.81 -20.54 6.84
CA VAL A 52 -4.53 -19.90 7.19
C VAL A 52 -4.61 -18.37 7.28
N PRO A 53 -5.23 -17.63 6.33
CA PRO A 53 -5.27 -16.16 6.40
C PRO A 53 -5.96 -15.62 7.66
N ALA A 54 -7.02 -16.29 8.13
CA ALA A 54 -7.73 -15.90 9.34
C ALA A 54 -6.83 -16.07 10.58
N ILE A 55 -6.12 -17.20 10.67
CA ILE A 55 -5.19 -17.48 11.75
C ILE A 55 -4.06 -16.44 11.76
N THR A 56 -3.48 -16.14 10.59
CA THR A 56 -2.41 -15.15 10.46
C THR A 56 -2.85 -13.77 10.97
N ILE A 57 -4.01 -13.27 10.55
CA ILE A 57 -4.51 -11.96 10.98
C ILE A 57 -4.77 -11.93 12.49
N VAL A 58 -5.43 -12.96 13.04
CA VAL A 58 -5.74 -13.01 14.48
C VAL A 58 -4.46 -13.06 15.31
N VAL A 59 -3.50 -13.92 14.93
CA VAL A 59 -2.22 -14.03 15.64
C VAL A 59 -1.44 -12.71 15.57
N LEU A 60 -1.33 -12.10 14.40
CA LEU A 60 -0.62 -10.82 14.24
C LEU A 60 -1.28 -9.69 15.03
N LEU A 61 -2.61 -9.61 15.05
CA LEU A 61 -3.32 -8.60 15.83
C LEU A 61 -3.13 -8.80 17.34
N ILE A 62 -3.19 -10.04 17.83
CA ILE A 62 -2.97 -10.34 19.25
C ILE A 62 -1.53 -10.02 19.65
N VAL A 63 -0.54 -10.50 18.88
CA VAL A 63 0.88 -10.30 19.17
C VAL A 63 1.24 -8.81 19.08
N GLY A 64 0.81 -8.12 18.02
CA GLY A 64 1.05 -6.68 17.87
C GLY A 64 0.42 -5.86 18.99
N THR A 65 -0.83 -6.17 19.35
CA THR A 65 -1.50 -5.48 20.46
C THR A 65 -0.82 -5.77 21.81
N TYR A 66 -0.37 -7.01 22.04
CA TYR A 66 0.38 -7.37 23.25
C TYR A 66 1.71 -6.62 23.37
N ILE A 67 2.46 -6.53 22.26
CA ILE A 67 3.72 -5.77 22.22
C ILE A 67 3.46 -4.28 22.47
N HIS A 68 2.39 -3.71 21.91
CA HIS A 68 2.04 -2.30 22.12
C HIS A 68 1.71 -1.99 23.58
N ILE A 69 0.90 -2.84 24.21
CA ILE A 69 0.52 -2.69 25.63
C ILE A 69 1.75 -2.86 26.53
N SER A 70 2.65 -3.82 26.24
CA SER A 70 3.83 -4.04 27.07
C SER A 70 4.84 -2.90 27.03
N GLN A 71 4.84 -2.09 25.98
CA GLN A 71 5.62 -0.86 25.87
C GLN A 71 4.93 0.37 26.50
N GLY A 72 3.77 0.20 27.14
CA GLY A 72 3.01 1.31 27.73
C GLY A 72 2.32 2.19 26.69
N GLY A 73 2.03 1.65 25.51
CA GLY A 73 1.40 2.38 24.42
C GLY A 73 -0.04 2.81 24.73
N ASP A 74 -0.40 4.01 24.28
CA ASP A 74 -1.76 4.56 24.40
C ASP A 74 -2.73 3.98 23.36
N PHE A 75 -4.04 4.11 23.62
CA PHE A 75 -5.10 3.71 22.70
C PHE A 75 -5.05 4.47 21.38
N TYR A 76 -4.73 5.77 21.40
CA TYR A 76 -4.69 6.56 20.17
C TYR A 76 -3.58 6.09 19.22
N THR A 77 -2.40 5.77 19.75
CA THR A 77 -1.30 5.24 18.94
C THR A 77 -1.59 3.83 18.44
N TRP A 78 -2.24 2.98 19.25
CA TRP A 78 -2.74 1.67 18.80
C TRP A 78 -3.73 1.81 17.63
N PHE A 79 -4.65 2.77 17.70
CA PHE A 79 -5.60 3.05 16.63
C PHE A 79 -4.90 3.47 15.33
N LEU A 80 -3.92 4.38 15.40
CA LEU A 80 -3.18 4.86 14.23
C LEU A 80 -2.40 3.75 13.49
N MET A 81 -1.97 2.69 14.18
CA MET A 81 -1.23 1.57 13.57
C MET A 81 -2.05 0.82 12.50
N PHE A 82 -3.38 0.83 12.57
CA PHE A 82 -4.22 0.22 11.54
C PHE A 82 -4.18 0.96 10.20
N GLY A 83 -3.83 2.25 10.22
CA GLY A 83 -3.75 3.12 9.06
C GLY A 83 -2.35 3.24 8.44
N GLU A 84 -1.30 2.73 9.09
CA GLU A 84 0.09 2.96 8.68
C GLU A 84 0.37 2.49 7.23
N ASN A 85 -0.25 1.37 6.84
CA ASN A 85 -0.12 0.78 5.51
C ASN A 85 -1.26 1.17 4.54
N ALA A 86 -2.03 2.22 4.85
CA ALA A 86 -3.11 2.70 3.99
C ALA A 86 -2.61 3.15 2.60
N SER A 87 -1.34 3.55 2.49
CA SER A 87 -0.68 3.91 1.23
C SER A 87 -0.63 2.74 0.24
N VAL A 88 -0.12 1.59 0.69
CA VAL A 88 0.00 0.35 -0.07
C VAL A 88 -1.40 -0.21 -0.37
N LEU A 89 -2.30 -0.18 0.61
CA LEU A 89 -3.68 -0.61 0.42
C LEU A 89 -4.37 0.22 -0.67
N THR A 90 -4.23 1.55 -0.63
CA THR A 90 -4.80 2.46 -1.63
C THR A 90 -4.23 2.22 -3.03
N LEU A 91 -2.93 1.91 -3.13
CA LEU A 91 -2.31 1.52 -4.39
C LEU A 91 -2.98 0.26 -4.96
N PHE A 92 -3.13 -0.80 -4.16
CA PHE A 92 -3.77 -2.05 -4.60
C PHE A 92 -5.23 -1.84 -5.04
N ILE A 93 -5.93 -0.90 -4.42
CA ILE A 93 -7.31 -0.56 -4.79
C ILE A 93 -7.36 0.25 -6.08
N THR A 94 -6.44 1.20 -6.24
CA THR A 94 -6.45 2.15 -7.37
C THR A 94 -5.94 1.53 -8.67
N VAL A 95 -5.00 0.58 -8.61
CA VAL A 95 -4.46 -0.13 -9.79
C VAL A 95 -5.56 -0.78 -10.66
N PRO A 96 -6.45 -1.63 -10.14
CA PRO A 96 -7.54 -2.18 -10.95
C PRO A 96 -8.55 -1.12 -11.38
N ILE A 97 -8.77 -0.05 -10.60
CA ILE A 97 -9.64 1.07 -10.99
C ILE A 97 -9.08 1.78 -12.22
N LEU A 98 -7.76 2.01 -12.29
CA LEU A 98 -7.07 2.55 -13.46
C LEU A 98 -7.20 1.67 -14.71
N SER A 99 -7.38 0.36 -14.53
CA SER A 99 -7.61 -0.55 -15.67
C SER A 99 -8.95 -0.28 -16.38
N ILE A 100 -9.93 0.33 -15.70
CA ILE A 100 -11.24 0.67 -16.27
C ILE A 100 -11.12 1.73 -17.38
N PRO A 101 -10.61 2.96 -17.14
CA PRO A 101 -10.45 3.95 -18.20
C PRO A 101 -9.50 3.48 -19.29
N ILE A 102 -8.49 2.66 -18.98
CA ILE A 102 -7.60 2.05 -19.98
C ILE A 102 -8.39 1.15 -20.95
N ARG A 103 -9.29 0.31 -20.44
CA ARG A 103 -10.12 -0.58 -21.25
C ARG A 103 -11.21 0.18 -22.00
N VAL A 104 -11.93 1.06 -21.31
CA VAL A 104 -13.06 1.83 -21.89
C VAL A 104 -12.55 2.82 -22.95
N GLY A 105 -11.41 3.46 -22.73
CA GLY A 105 -10.78 4.35 -23.70
C GLY A 105 -10.12 3.62 -24.88
N ASN A 106 -10.26 2.29 -24.97
CA ASN A 106 -9.68 1.45 -26.01
C ASN A 106 -8.15 1.63 -26.17
N TYR A 107 -7.47 2.02 -25.08
CA TYR A 107 -6.02 2.27 -25.08
C TYR A 107 -5.23 1.00 -25.40
N LEU A 108 -5.80 -0.18 -25.09
CA LEU A 108 -5.21 -1.47 -25.46
C LEU A 108 -5.16 -1.66 -26.98
N ALA A 109 -6.20 -1.26 -27.72
CA ALA A 109 -6.19 -1.33 -29.18
C ALA A 109 -5.24 -0.30 -29.79
N ALA A 110 -5.17 0.91 -29.23
CA ALA A 110 -4.20 1.92 -29.66
C ALA A 110 -2.74 1.47 -29.42
N LEU A 111 -2.48 0.78 -28.31
CA LEU A 111 -1.18 0.16 -28.02
C LEU A 111 -0.88 -0.98 -28.98
N ASP A 112 -1.84 -1.85 -29.29
CA ASP A 112 -1.67 -2.93 -30.28
C ASP A 112 -1.33 -2.35 -31.67
N ASP A 113 -2.02 -1.30 -32.08
CA ASP A 113 -1.74 -0.57 -33.33
C ASP A 113 -0.35 0.08 -33.31
N PHE A 114 0.05 0.68 -32.19
CA PHE A 114 1.40 1.23 -32.02
C PHE A 114 2.48 0.14 -32.11
N TYR A 115 2.27 -0.98 -31.42
CA TYR A 115 3.17 -2.12 -31.41
C TYR A 115 3.35 -2.67 -32.82
N LYS A 116 2.26 -2.92 -33.56
CA LYS A 116 2.29 -3.37 -34.95
C LYS A 116 3.01 -2.42 -35.91
N ARG A 117 2.90 -1.10 -35.69
CA ARG A 117 3.51 -0.09 -36.57
C ARG A 117 4.99 0.18 -36.26
N ARG A 118 5.42 0.02 -35.00
CA ARG A 118 6.75 0.46 -34.53
C ARG A 118 7.68 -0.68 -34.14
N ILE A 119 7.15 -1.84 -33.76
CA ILE A 119 7.94 -3.01 -33.40
C ILE A 119 7.98 -3.96 -34.59
N LYS A 120 9.18 -4.24 -35.09
CA LYS A 120 9.38 -5.09 -36.26
C LYS A 120 10.00 -6.45 -35.93
N ASN A 121 10.67 -6.56 -34.79
CA ASN A 121 11.41 -7.76 -34.37
C ASN A 121 11.07 -8.17 -32.93
N ASP A 122 11.13 -9.46 -32.64
CA ASP A 122 10.83 -10.04 -31.32
C ASP A 122 11.72 -9.47 -30.19
N ASN A 123 12.99 -9.15 -30.49
CA ASN A 123 13.88 -8.50 -29.52
C ASN A 123 13.41 -7.10 -29.11
N GLN A 124 12.82 -6.33 -30.04
CA GLN A 124 12.28 -5.00 -29.72
C GLN A 124 11.01 -5.12 -28.88
N PHE A 125 10.18 -6.13 -29.18
CA PHE A 125 9.01 -6.46 -28.36
C PHE A 125 9.43 -6.78 -26.92
N TYR A 126 10.40 -7.69 -26.76
CA TYR A 126 10.92 -8.08 -25.46
C TYR A 126 11.52 -6.90 -24.70
N PHE A 127 12.33 -6.08 -25.37
CA PHE A 127 12.98 -4.93 -24.73
C PHE A 127 11.96 -3.89 -24.24
N ILE A 128 10.97 -3.53 -25.05
CA ILE A 128 9.96 -2.54 -24.68
C ILE A 128 9.05 -3.07 -23.56
N SER A 129 8.59 -4.32 -23.68
CA SER A 129 7.74 -4.95 -22.67
C SER A 129 8.48 -5.17 -21.34
N SER A 130 9.76 -5.57 -21.38
CA SER A 130 10.61 -5.71 -20.20
C SER A 130 10.92 -4.37 -19.56
N SER A 131 11.27 -3.34 -20.34
CA SER A 131 11.50 -1.98 -19.82
C SER A 131 10.26 -1.40 -19.16
N THR A 132 9.09 -1.59 -19.77
CA THR A 132 7.81 -1.14 -19.20
C THR A 132 7.52 -1.87 -17.89
N SER A 133 7.70 -3.19 -17.87
CA SER A 133 7.53 -4.01 -16.66
C SER A 133 8.53 -3.64 -15.56
N PHE A 134 9.76 -3.32 -15.91
CA PHE A 134 10.78 -2.84 -14.97
C PHE A 134 10.40 -1.48 -14.36
N LEU A 135 9.94 -0.53 -15.17
CA LEU A 135 9.45 0.77 -14.68
C LEU A 135 8.28 0.61 -13.72
N PHE A 136 7.28 -0.21 -14.07
CA PHE A 136 6.18 -0.52 -13.16
C PHE A 136 6.67 -1.26 -11.91
N GLY A 137 7.65 -2.17 -12.02
CA GLY A 137 8.25 -2.85 -10.88
C GLY A 137 8.93 -1.90 -9.89
N VAL A 138 9.65 -0.89 -10.38
CA VAL A 138 10.22 0.17 -9.54
C VAL A 138 9.12 1.01 -8.90
N LEU A 139 8.08 1.38 -9.65
CA LEU A 139 6.95 2.15 -9.12
C LEU A 139 6.19 1.39 -8.03
N LEU A 140 6.03 0.07 -8.17
CA LEU A 140 5.40 -0.78 -7.15
C LEU A 140 6.27 -0.90 -5.88
N ASN A 141 7.60 -0.85 -6.02
CA ASN A 141 8.54 -0.87 -4.89
C ASN A 141 8.68 0.49 -4.19
N LEU A 142 8.11 1.59 -4.69
CA LEU A 142 8.09 2.88 -3.98
C LEU A 142 7.42 2.78 -2.60
N GLY A 143 6.47 1.85 -2.43
CA GLY A 143 5.88 1.56 -1.12
C GLY A 143 6.86 1.00 -0.09
N ALA A 144 8.01 0.46 -0.52
CA ALA A 144 9.08 0.00 0.36
C ALA A 144 9.99 1.14 0.83
N ILE A 145 9.96 2.31 0.18
CA ILE A 145 10.85 3.44 0.55
C ILE A 145 10.56 3.97 1.95
N PRO A 146 9.31 4.22 2.38
CA PRO A 146 9.02 4.63 3.75
C PRO A 146 9.50 3.62 4.80
N LEU A 147 9.32 2.32 4.52
CA LEU A 147 9.79 1.24 5.40
C LEU A 147 11.32 1.23 5.50
N LEU A 148 12.01 1.31 4.36
CA LEU A 148 13.47 1.43 4.32
C LEU A 148 13.95 2.70 5.04
N TYR A 149 13.25 3.82 4.90
CA TYR A 149 13.57 5.06 5.61
C TYR A 149 13.39 4.91 7.12
N GLN A 150 12.29 4.32 7.60
CA GLN A 150 12.08 4.03 9.02
C GLN A 150 13.17 3.10 9.57
N MET A 151 13.53 2.04 8.84
CA MET A 151 14.59 1.11 9.21
C MET A 151 15.98 1.80 9.26
N LEU A 152 16.28 2.63 8.27
CA LEU A 152 17.54 3.36 8.19
C LEU A 152 17.64 4.46 9.25
N ASN A 153 16.53 5.11 9.60
CA ASN A 153 16.48 6.23 10.53
C ASN A 153 16.31 5.78 12.00
N THR A 154 16.82 4.59 12.34
CA THR A 154 16.95 4.10 13.72
C THR A 154 18.14 4.74 14.42
N ASP A 155 18.04 5.00 15.72
CA ASP A 155 19.09 5.65 16.54
C ASP A 155 20.47 4.97 16.44
N GLN A 156 20.50 3.66 16.24
CA GLN A 156 21.72 2.89 16.01
C GLN A 156 22.51 3.34 14.76
N ASN A 157 21.82 3.69 13.66
CA ASN A 157 22.48 4.15 12.45
C ASN A 157 22.97 5.59 12.56
N ARG A 158 22.25 6.44 13.32
CA ARG A 158 22.71 7.80 13.66
C ARG A 158 23.99 7.76 14.49
N ALA A 159 24.05 6.87 15.48
CA ALA A 159 25.25 6.67 16.29
C ALA A 159 26.45 6.16 15.46
N LEU A 160 26.22 5.32 14.45
CA LEU A 160 27.26 4.85 13.54
C LEU A 160 27.76 5.96 12.61
N ALA A 161 26.83 6.77 12.05
CA ALA A 161 27.17 7.92 11.22
C ALA A 161 28.00 8.96 11.97
N ASP A 162 27.67 9.24 13.24
CA ASP A 162 28.45 10.14 14.09
C ASP A 162 29.83 9.58 14.43
N LYS A 163 29.95 8.25 14.65
CA LYS A 163 31.24 7.60 14.85
C LYS A 163 32.14 7.70 13.61
N LEU A 164 31.58 7.46 12.42
CA LEU A 164 32.32 7.58 11.16
C LEU A 164 32.73 9.02 10.86
N ARG A 165 31.85 9.98 11.14
CA ARG A 165 32.15 11.42 10.99
C ARG A 165 33.28 11.88 11.92
N LYS A 166 33.32 11.37 13.15
CA LYS A 166 34.41 11.63 14.11
C LYS A 166 35.72 10.92 13.77
N ALA A 167 35.69 9.85 12.98
CA ALA A 167 36.89 9.13 12.56
C ALA A 167 37.56 9.72 11.30
N LEU A 168 36.83 10.57 10.56
CA LEU A 168 37.26 11.20 9.31
C LEU A 168 37.59 12.71 9.47
N LEU A 169 37.44 13.26 10.67
CA LEU A 169 37.82 14.61 11.08
C LEU A 169 38.91 14.52 12.16
#